data_AF-A0A2A7B2D7-F1
#
_entry.id   AF-A0A2A7B2D7-F1
#
_cell.length_a   1.000
_cell.length_b   1.000
_cell.length_c   1.000
_cell.angle_alpha   90.00
_cell.angle_beta   90.00
_cell.angle_gamma   90.00
#
_symmetry.space_group_name_H-M   'P 1'
#
loop_
_entity.id
_entity.type
_entity.pdbx_description
1 polymer ?
#
loop_
_entity_poly.entity_id
_entity_poly.type
_entity_poly.pdbx_seq_one_letter_code
_entity_poly.pdbx_strand_id
1 'polypeptide(L)'
;MISGTITDASGRTLSGQTAEAFWYSVRHVQPTAIGLNCALGAKDLRVHVDVLAQIADSHVSTHPNAGLPNAFGGYDETPEDMAAVLGEFARAGLLNLVGGCCGTSPAHIAAIAAAVQGVPPRQPLQLIDAAA
;
A
#
# COMPACT_ATOMS: atom_id res chain seq x y z
N MET A 1 -3.21 9.74 -8.95
CA MET A 1 -3.17 8.67 -7.93
C MET A 1 -4.22 8.99 -6.89
N ILE A 2 -4.92 7.98 -6.38
CA ILE A 2 -5.82 8.07 -5.22
C ILE A 2 -5.28 7.14 -4.14
N SER A 3 -5.11 7.62 -2.92
CA SER A 3 -4.68 6.81 -1.79
C SER A 3 -5.65 6.98 -0.64
N GLY A 4 -6.12 5.84 -0.11
CA GLY A 4 -7.00 5.81 1.05
C GLY A 4 -6.22 5.49 2.32
N THR A 5 -6.87 5.66 3.47
CA THR A 5 -6.30 5.28 4.77
C THR A 5 -7.27 4.35 5.46
N ILE A 6 -6.80 3.15 5.79
CA ILE A 6 -7.47 2.25 6.73
C ILE A 6 -7.13 2.75 8.13
N THR A 7 -8.13 3.18 8.89
CA THR A 7 -7.91 4.05 10.06
C THR A 7 -7.35 3.31 11.27
N ASP A 8 -7.62 2.02 11.39
CA ASP A 8 -7.20 1.19 12.50
C ASP A 8 -7.37 -0.32 12.16
N ALA A 9 -7.20 -1.17 13.19
CA ALA A 9 -7.36 -2.62 13.09
C ALA A 9 -8.80 -3.09 12.76
N SER A 10 -9.80 -2.20 12.70
CA SER A 10 -11.12 -2.55 12.18
C SER A 10 -11.12 -2.84 10.67
N GLY A 11 -10.04 -2.46 9.97
CA GLY A 11 -9.84 -2.75 8.56
C GLY A 11 -10.69 -1.89 7.61
N ARG A 12 -11.13 -0.71 8.06
CA ARG A 12 -11.99 0.20 7.30
C ARG A 12 -11.42 1.61 7.18
N THR A 13 -11.85 2.33 6.15
CA THR A 13 -11.66 3.79 6.05
C THR A 13 -12.52 4.52 7.09
N LEU A 14 -12.30 5.82 7.26
CA LEU A 14 -13.12 6.66 8.15
C LEU A 14 -14.63 6.63 7.78
N SER A 15 -14.95 6.49 6.50
CA SER A 15 -16.31 6.33 5.99
C SER A 15 -16.87 4.91 6.12
N GLY A 16 -16.12 3.98 6.72
CA GLY A 16 -16.53 2.60 6.97
C GLY A 16 -16.29 1.63 5.81
N GLN A 17 -15.56 2.03 4.77
CA GLN A 17 -15.33 1.20 3.58
C GLN A 17 -14.18 0.21 3.80
N THR A 18 -14.34 -1.04 3.36
CA THR A 18 -13.21 -1.96 3.19
C THR A 18 -12.32 -1.50 2.01
N ALA A 19 -11.12 -2.06 1.88
CA ALA A 19 -10.24 -1.77 0.73
C ALA A 19 -10.94 -2.07 -0.62
N GLU A 20 -11.72 -3.16 -0.68
CA GLU A 20 -12.53 -3.52 -1.84
C GLU A 20 -13.62 -2.48 -2.14
N ALA A 21 -14.42 -2.13 -1.13
CA ALA A 21 -15.48 -1.14 -1.28
C ALA A 21 -14.92 0.24 -1.67
N PHE A 22 -13.74 0.60 -1.13
CA PHE A 22 -13.03 1.81 -1.50
C PHE A 22 -12.68 1.80 -2.99
N TRP A 23 -12.03 0.74 -3.49
CA TRP A 23 -11.69 0.62 -4.92
C TRP A 23 -12.92 0.77 -5.82
N TYR A 24 -13.97 0.00 -5.58
CA TYR A 24 -15.18 0.06 -6.42
C TYR A 24 -15.89 1.42 -6.35
N SER A 25 -15.79 2.13 -5.21
CA SER A 25 -16.39 3.46 -5.09
C SER A 25 -15.69 4.51 -5.95
N VAL A 26 -14.38 4.37 -6.21
CA VAL A 26 -13.59 5.37 -6.94
C VAL A 26 -13.14 4.93 -8.34
N ARG A 27 -13.21 3.64 -8.69
CA ARG A 27 -12.65 3.13 -9.96
C ARG A 27 -13.16 3.80 -11.23
N HIS A 28 -14.38 4.36 -11.18
CA HIS A 28 -15.01 5.05 -12.30
C HIS A 28 -14.22 6.28 -12.78
N VAL A 29 -13.34 6.85 -11.94
CA VAL A 29 -12.48 7.98 -12.34
C VAL A 29 -11.21 7.53 -13.08
N GLN A 30 -11.03 6.23 -13.29
CA GLN A 30 -9.87 5.63 -13.98
C GLN A 30 -8.53 6.15 -13.45
N PRO A 31 -8.26 6.04 -12.14
CA PRO A 31 -7.04 6.59 -11.58
C PRO A 31 -5.83 5.83 -12.10
N THR A 32 -4.73 6.54 -12.38
CA THR A 32 -3.45 5.90 -12.76
C THR A 32 -2.98 4.89 -11.71
N ALA A 33 -3.23 5.16 -10.42
CA ALA A 33 -2.92 4.26 -9.33
C ALA A 33 -3.89 4.42 -8.15
N ILE A 34 -4.19 3.31 -7.49
CA ILE A 34 -4.93 3.20 -6.22
C ILE A 34 -4.00 2.67 -5.12
N GLY A 35 -4.16 3.12 -3.89
CA GLY A 35 -3.31 2.62 -2.82
C GLY A 35 -3.78 2.94 -1.41
N LEU A 36 -2.92 2.58 -0.46
CA LEU A 36 -3.13 2.84 0.96
C LEU A 36 -1.92 3.53 1.59
N ASN A 37 -2.16 4.51 2.45
CA ASN A 37 -1.10 5.20 3.19
C ASN A 37 -1.52 5.55 4.62
N CYS A 38 -0.51 5.76 5.47
CA CYS A 38 -0.66 6.20 6.85
C CYS A 38 -1.44 5.23 7.75
N ALA A 39 -1.69 5.67 8.99
CA ALA A 39 -2.37 5.01 10.11
C ALA A 39 -1.75 3.70 10.60
N LEU A 40 -1.46 2.79 9.68
CA LEU A 40 -0.95 1.45 9.93
C LEU A 40 0.49 1.30 9.47
N GLY A 41 1.21 0.38 10.12
CA GLY A 41 2.52 -0.08 9.67
C GLY A 41 2.42 -1.00 8.44
N ALA A 42 3.57 -1.36 7.87
CA ALA A 42 3.60 -2.19 6.66
C ALA A 42 2.91 -3.54 6.88
N LYS A 43 3.20 -4.22 8.00
CA LYS A 43 2.64 -5.55 8.30
C LYS A 43 1.11 -5.53 8.36
N ASP A 44 0.53 -4.53 8.99
CA ASP A 44 -0.93 -4.40 9.14
C ASP A 44 -1.62 -4.04 7.82
N LEU A 45 -0.97 -3.26 6.95
CA LEU A 45 -1.51 -2.94 5.63
C LEU A 45 -1.50 -4.11 4.65
N ARG A 46 -0.72 -5.18 4.90
CA ARG A 46 -0.51 -6.29 3.96
C ARG A 46 -1.79 -6.87 3.39
N VAL A 47 -2.76 -7.19 4.26
CA VAL A 47 -4.02 -7.83 3.84
C VAL A 47 -4.86 -6.89 2.97
N HIS A 48 -4.82 -5.58 3.24
CA HIS A 48 -5.60 -4.61 2.49
C HIS A 48 -4.98 -4.29 1.13
N VAL A 49 -3.65 -4.24 1.06
CA VAL A 49 -2.92 -4.10 -0.20
C VAL A 49 -3.10 -5.34 -1.08
N ASP A 50 -3.12 -6.54 -0.48
CA ASP A 50 -3.41 -7.78 -1.19
C ASP A 50 -4.77 -7.75 -1.88
N VAL A 51 -5.82 -7.33 -1.16
CA VAL A 51 -7.16 -7.14 -1.71
C VAL A 51 -7.13 -6.19 -2.91
N LEU A 52 -6.49 -5.02 -2.79
CA LEU A 52 -6.39 -4.09 -3.92
C LEU A 52 -5.62 -4.70 -5.10
N ALA A 53 -4.53 -5.41 -4.85
CA ALA A 53 -3.73 -6.06 -5.89
C ALA A 53 -4.51 -7.11 -6.68
N GLN A 54 -5.48 -7.78 -6.03
CA GLN A 54 -6.32 -8.79 -6.66
C GLN A 54 -7.47 -8.23 -7.51
N ILE A 55 -7.92 -6.99 -7.27
CA ILE A 55 -9.16 -6.46 -7.88
C ILE A 55 -8.96 -5.19 -8.71
N ALA A 56 -7.85 -4.48 -8.53
CA ALA A 56 -7.62 -3.22 -9.22
C ALA A 56 -7.16 -3.43 -10.66
N ASP A 57 -7.84 -2.79 -11.61
CA ASP A 57 -7.38 -2.66 -12.99
C ASP A 57 -6.37 -1.50 -13.17
N SER A 58 -6.06 -0.77 -12.10
CA SER A 58 -5.04 0.27 -12.03
C SER A 58 -3.75 -0.21 -11.37
N HIS A 59 -2.71 0.63 -11.37
CA HIS A 59 -1.51 0.39 -10.60
C HIS A 59 -1.78 0.46 -9.09
N VAL A 60 -1.04 -0.32 -8.30
CA VAL A 60 -1.20 -0.35 -6.84
C VAL A 60 -0.04 0.35 -6.13
N SER A 61 -0.35 1.20 -5.16
CA SER A 61 0.64 1.88 -4.31
C SER A 61 0.47 1.60 -2.82
N THR A 62 1.56 1.64 -2.07
CA THR A 62 1.50 1.64 -0.60
C THR A 62 2.57 2.53 0.03
N HIS A 63 2.18 3.26 1.07
CA HIS A 63 3.06 4.14 1.85
C HIS A 63 2.72 4.02 3.35
N PRO A 64 3.14 2.93 4.02
CA PRO A 64 2.86 2.73 5.44
C PRO A 64 3.62 3.71 6.33
N ASN A 65 3.19 3.80 7.59
CA ASN A 65 4.01 4.39 8.65
C ASN A 65 5.20 3.47 8.99
N ALA A 66 6.22 4.02 9.65
CA ALA A 66 7.29 3.22 10.29
C ALA A 66 6.75 2.56 11.58
N GLY A 67 5.81 1.63 11.41
CA GLY A 67 5.06 1.01 12.50
C GLY A 67 3.91 1.89 13.03
N LEU A 68 3.27 1.41 14.09
CA LEU A 68 2.28 2.19 14.83
C LEU A 68 2.97 3.24 15.71
N PRO A 69 2.35 4.41 15.94
CA PRO A 69 2.92 5.41 16.83
C PRO A 69 3.03 4.87 18.26
N ASN A 70 4.15 5.15 18.91
CA ASN A 70 4.39 4.76 20.30
C ASN A 70 3.81 5.78 21.29
N ALA A 71 3.88 5.47 22.60
CA ALA A 71 3.32 6.32 23.66
C ALA A 71 3.96 7.72 23.76
N PHE A 72 5.10 7.93 23.10
CA PHE A 72 5.81 9.22 23.05
C PHE A 72 5.54 9.98 21.73
N GLY A 73 4.63 9.48 20.89
CA GLY A 73 4.34 10.07 19.58
C GLY A 73 5.41 9.81 18.51
N GLY A 74 6.37 8.91 18.80
CA GLY A 74 7.42 8.48 17.89
C GLY A 74 7.06 7.19 17.14
N TYR A 75 8.00 6.72 16.32
CA TYR A 75 7.89 5.51 15.50
C TYR A 75 9.14 4.66 15.69
N ASP A 76 8.96 3.39 16.04
CA ASP A 76 10.05 2.50 16.47
C ASP A 76 10.50 1.50 15.39
N GLU A 77 9.73 1.36 14.29
CA GLU A 77 10.13 0.46 13.19
C GLU A 77 11.37 1.01 12.49
N THR A 78 12.37 0.15 12.29
CA THR A 78 13.63 0.55 11.66
C THR A 78 13.54 0.55 10.12
N PRO A 79 14.47 1.21 9.41
CA PRO A 79 14.59 1.11 7.96
C PRO A 79 14.61 -0.34 7.45
N GLU A 80 15.35 -1.20 8.15
CA GLU A 80 15.54 -2.61 7.79
C GLU A 80 14.25 -3.41 7.98
N ASP A 81 13.53 -3.20 9.09
CA ASP A 81 12.26 -3.87 9.39
C ASP A 81 11.21 -3.53 8.32
N MET A 82 11.04 -2.24 8.04
CA MET A 82 10.07 -1.75 7.06
C MET A 82 10.41 -2.23 5.65
N ALA A 83 11.69 -2.17 5.27
CA ALA A 83 12.16 -2.60 3.95
C ALA A 83 12.04 -4.12 3.75
N ALA A 84 12.24 -4.93 4.79
CA ALA A 84 12.08 -6.38 4.71
C ALA A 84 10.62 -6.75 4.35
N VAL A 85 9.66 -6.10 5.01
CA VAL A 85 8.22 -6.30 4.76
C VAL A 85 7.83 -5.79 3.37
N LEU A 86 8.21 -4.57 3.01
CA LEU A 86 7.87 -4.01 1.69
C LEU A 86 8.57 -4.72 0.53
N GLY A 87 9.76 -5.28 0.76
CA GLY A 87 10.42 -6.17 -0.19
C GLY A 87 9.62 -7.46 -0.43
N GLU A 88 8.96 -8.02 0.60
CA GLU A 88 8.04 -9.14 0.41
C GLU A 88 6.85 -8.74 -0.47
N PHE A 89 6.25 -7.57 -0.23
CA PHE A 89 5.11 -7.09 -1.03
C PHE A 89 5.48 -6.99 -2.51
N ALA A 90 6.66 -6.45 -2.80
CA ALA A 90 7.17 -6.34 -4.15
C ALA A 90 7.35 -7.73 -4.78
N ARG A 91 8.03 -8.66 -4.09
CA ARG A 91 8.25 -10.04 -4.59
C ARG A 91 6.96 -10.85 -4.75
N ALA A 92 5.94 -10.56 -3.94
CA ALA A 92 4.61 -11.12 -4.06
C ALA A 92 3.79 -10.49 -5.21
N GLY A 93 4.35 -9.52 -5.94
CA GLY A 93 3.69 -8.90 -7.09
C GLY A 93 2.53 -7.98 -6.72
N LEU A 94 2.55 -7.39 -5.52
CA LEU A 94 1.43 -6.58 -5.03
C LEU A 94 1.52 -5.11 -5.47
N LEU A 95 2.72 -4.63 -5.77
CA LEU A 95 3.01 -3.20 -5.85
C LEU A 95 3.50 -2.76 -7.23
N ASN A 96 3.11 -1.55 -7.61
CA ASN A 96 3.71 -0.76 -8.68
C ASN A 96 4.53 0.41 -8.12
N LEU A 97 4.10 0.96 -6.99
CA LEU A 97 4.67 2.14 -6.34
C LEU A 97 4.77 1.87 -4.84
N VAL A 98 5.88 2.26 -4.22
CA VAL A 98 6.12 2.03 -2.80
C VAL A 98 6.87 3.20 -2.19
N GLY A 99 6.57 3.52 -0.93
CA GLY A 99 7.33 4.51 -0.18
C GLY A 99 6.96 4.48 1.31
N GLY A 100 7.05 5.64 1.95
CA GLY A 100 6.82 5.80 3.38
C GLY A 100 5.92 6.98 3.71
N CYS A 101 5.26 6.90 4.87
CA CYS A 101 4.44 7.97 5.44
C CYS A 101 5.03 8.43 6.78
N CYS A 102 4.23 8.56 7.84
CA CYS A 102 4.72 9.07 9.13
C CYS A 102 5.77 8.14 9.77
N GLY A 103 6.78 8.75 10.39
CA GLY A 103 7.90 8.02 11.00
C GLY A 103 9.01 7.62 10.02
N THR A 104 8.76 7.68 8.71
CA THR A 104 9.79 7.34 7.72
C THR A 104 10.81 8.47 7.53
N SER A 105 12.01 8.09 7.12
CA SER A 105 13.15 8.99 6.92
C SER A 105 13.86 8.66 5.61
N PRO A 106 14.83 9.49 5.15
CA PRO A 106 15.62 9.14 3.97
C PRO A 106 16.31 7.77 4.06
N ALA A 107 16.70 7.33 5.27
CA ALA A 107 17.25 5.99 5.49
C ALA A 107 16.23 4.89 5.19
N HIS A 108 14.96 5.07 5.60
CA HIS A 108 13.87 4.16 5.25
C HIS A 108 13.68 4.09 3.74
N ILE A 109 13.65 5.24 3.07
CA ILE A 109 13.46 5.29 1.61
C ILE A 109 14.60 4.59 0.87
N ALA A 110 15.85 4.78 1.32
CA ALA A 110 17.01 4.08 0.75
C ALA A 110 16.92 2.56 0.94
N ALA A 111 16.54 2.10 2.13
CA ALA A 111 16.37 0.68 2.43
C ALA A 111 15.23 0.05 1.60
N ILE A 112 14.09 0.73 1.49
CA ILE A 112 12.95 0.31 0.65
C ILE A 112 13.39 0.20 -0.81
N ALA A 113 14.05 1.24 -1.35
CA ALA A 113 14.53 1.25 -2.73
C ALA A 113 15.47 0.07 -3.02
N ALA A 114 16.41 -0.22 -2.12
CA ALA A 114 17.30 -1.37 -2.23
C ALA A 114 16.53 -2.71 -2.18
N ALA A 115 15.55 -2.83 -1.29
CA ALA A 115 14.78 -4.07 -1.12
C ALA A 115 13.87 -4.43 -2.30
N VAL A 116 13.43 -3.44 -3.08
CA VAL A 116 12.57 -3.64 -4.26
C VAL A 116 13.33 -3.56 -5.59
N GLN A 117 14.63 -3.23 -5.56
CA GLN A 117 15.45 -3.11 -6.75
C GLN A 117 15.48 -4.43 -7.55
N GLY A 118 15.23 -4.34 -8.86
CA GLY A 118 15.24 -5.50 -9.76
C GLY A 118 13.99 -6.38 -9.69
N VAL A 119 13.01 -6.06 -8.83
CA VAL A 119 11.73 -6.77 -8.79
C VAL A 119 10.79 -6.17 -9.84
N PRO A 120 10.18 -6.98 -10.73
CA PRO A 120 9.23 -6.46 -11.70
C PRO A 120 7.97 -5.93 -11.00
N PRO A 121 7.42 -4.79 -11.45
CA PRO A 121 6.19 -4.27 -10.89
C PRO A 121 5.00 -5.17 -11.22
N ARG A 122 3.96 -5.10 -10.38
CA ARG A 122 2.67 -5.77 -10.59
C ARG A 122 2.12 -5.49 -11.99
N GLN A 123 1.58 -6.51 -12.65
CA GLN A 123 0.81 -6.34 -13.89
C GLN A 123 -0.67 -6.05 -13.55
N PRO A 124 -1.22 -4.87 -13.92
CA PRO A 124 -2.63 -4.58 -13.70
C PRO A 124 -3.55 -5.54 -14.46
N LEU A 125 -4.74 -5.77 -13.91
CA LEU A 125 -5.74 -6.60 -14.56
C LEU A 125 -6.19 -5.96 -15.87
N GLN A 126 -6.31 -6.78 -16.91
CA GLN A 126 -6.94 -6.36 -18.15
C GLN A 126 -8.45 -6.49 -18.01
N LEU A 127 -9.16 -5.38 -18.18
CA LEU A 127 -10.60 -5.42 -18.32
C LEU A 127 -10.95 -6.07 -19.67
N ILE A 128 -11.69 -7.17 -19.62
CA ILE A 128 -12.31 -7.73 -20.81
C ILE A 128 -13.55 -6.89 -21.08
N ASP A 129 -13.60 -6.28 -22.26
CA ASP A 129 -14.78 -5.54 -22.68
C ASP A 129 -15.92 -6.54 -22.90
N ALA A 130 -16.99 -6.42 -22.11
CA ALA A 130 -18.13 -7.35 -22.18
C ALA A 130 -18.94 -7.19 -23.48
N ALA A 131 -18.58 -6.23 -24.33
CA ALA A 131 -19.23 -5.88 -25.59
C ALA A 131 -18.49 -6.38 -26.85
N ALA A 132 -17.46 -7.23 -26.71
CA ALA A 132 -16.75 -7.86 -27.83
C ALA A 132 -17.49 -9.09 -28.38
#